data_AF-A0A6L2LLS4-F1
#
_entry.id   AF-A0A6L2LLS4-F1
#
_cell.length_a   1.000
_cell.length_b   1.000
_cell.length_c   1.000
_cell.angle_alpha   90.00
_cell.angle_beta   90.00
_cell.angle_gamma   90.00
#
_symmetry.space_group_name_H-M   'P 1'
#
loop_
_entity.id
_entity.type
_entity.pdbx_description
1 polymer ?
#
loop_
_entity_poly.entity_id
_entity_poly.type
_entity_poly.pdbx_seq_one_letter_code
_entity_poly.pdbx_strand_id
1 'polypeptide(L)'
;MNFVKKFIETIRFENDHFGAIMGYGDYVIGESVISRVYYVEGLGHNLFSVGKFCGFDLKVTFRKHSCYVRDTDGVELIKSSRGSNLYTISVEDMMKSSSIGLLSKASKNKSWLWHCHLNHLNFSTINDLAKTDLVKGLPRLKFQKDHLSSLCQLEKRKKHTHKPKAENNIIEVLHTLHMDLCRPMRVQSINGNKYILVIVDDYSRFTWVKFLRSKDESPDFVIKFLTHIQVGLNKIVKFIHTDNGIEFVNQILTAFYENRYISPEICFANSLPKRCGRKMKPYSCESCSDNADLFKGSDVSMGRSCCYRLSHPNQFLIHTHHDM
;
A
#
# COMPACT_ATOMS: atom_id res chain seq x y z
N MET A 1 20.35 20.65 26.29
CA MET A 1 20.77 21.81 25.49
C MET A 1 21.96 21.38 24.64
N ASN A 2 21.85 21.42 23.31
CA ASN A 2 22.96 21.05 22.42
C ASN A 2 23.79 22.32 22.17
N PHE A 3 24.75 22.61 23.04
CA PHE A 3 25.64 23.76 22.88
C PHE A 3 26.99 23.31 22.34
N VAL A 4 27.39 23.88 21.21
CA VAL A 4 28.71 23.66 20.61
C VAL A 4 29.57 24.88 20.93
N LYS A 5 30.50 24.71 21.88
CA LYS A 5 31.49 25.73 22.22
C LYS A 5 32.53 25.78 21.10
N LYS A 6 32.52 26.86 20.32
CA LYS A 6 33.46 27.11 19.24
C LYS A 6 33.52 28.61 19.03
N PHE A 7 34.71 29.19 19.12
CA PHE A 7 34.92 30.57 18.69
C PHE A 7 34.59 30.67 17.19
N ILE A 8 33.66 31.56 16.86
CA ILE A 8 33.23 31.75 15.47
C ILE A 8 33.82 33.04 14.92
N GLU A 9 33.45 34.16 15.53
CA GLU A 9 33.82 35.50 15.10
C GLU A 9 33.58 36.51 16.24
N THR A 10 34.11 37.71 16.07
CA THR A 10 33.87 38.85 16.97
C THR A 10 32.88 39.79 16.29
N ILE A 11 31.80 40.15 16.96
CA ILE A 11 30.80 41.10 16.46
C ILE A 11 30.97 42.46 17.15
N ARG A 12 30.79 43.54 16.39
CA ARG A 12 30.74 44.91 16.91
C ARG A 12 29.29 45.24 17.27
N PHE A 13 29.08 45.69 18.50
CA PHE A 13 27.80 46.21 18.97
C PHE A 13 27.62 47.67 18.56
N GLU A 14 26.39 48.16 18.65
CA GLU A 14 26.03 49.55 18.30
C GLU A 14 26.73 50.60 19.19
N ASN A 15 27.17 50.20 20.40
CA ASN A 15 27.94 51.04 21.32
C ASN A 15 29.47 50.94 21.12
N ASP A 16 29.92 50.46 19.95
CA ASP A 16 31.33 50.26 19.57
C ASP A 16 32.14 49.27 20.43
N HIS A 17 31.48 48.57 21.36
CA HIS A 17 32.09 47.43 22.03
C HIS A 17 32.06 46.19 21.15
N PHE A 18 32.97 45.26 21.42
CA PHE A 18 33.09 44.00 20.71
C PHE A 18 32.70 42.84 21.61
N GLY A 19 31.95 41.87 21.07
CA GLY A 19 31.61 40.63 21.74
C GLY A 19 32.06 39.42 20.93
N ALA A 20 32.69 38.45 21.59
CA ALA A 20 33.08 37.20 20.94
C ALA A 20 31.89 36.24 20.88
N ILE A 21 31.61 35.69 19.70
CA ILE A 21 30.67 34.57 19.56
C ILE A 21 31.38 33.29 19.99
N MET A 22 31.05 32.82 21.19
CA MET A 22 31.72 31.70 21.86
C MET A 22 31.15 30.33 21.48
N GLY A 23 30.03 30.30 20.76
CA GLY A 23 29.44 29.08 20.26
C GLY A 23 28.02 29.29 19.75
N TYR A 24 27.39 28.19 19.37
CA TYR A 24 25.97 28.18 19.02
C TYR A 24 25.29 26.95 19.61
N GLY A 25 23.99 27.06 19.83
CA GLY A 25 23.19 25.94 20.29
C GLY A 25 21.71 26.14 20.03
N ASP A 26 20.94 25.10 20.29
CA ASP A 26 19.49 25.16 20.15
C ASP A 26 18.86 25.66 21.46
N TYR A 27 18.09 26.74 21.38
CA TYR A 27 17.39 27.34 22.52
C TYR A 27 15.95 26.83 22.56
N VAL A 28 15.58 26.20 23.68
CA VAL A 28 14.27 25.57 23.86
C VAL A 28 13.37 26.51 24.65
N ILE A 29 12.19 26.82 24.10
CA ILE A 29 11.17 27.66 24.71
C ILE A 29 9.87 26.86 24.73
N GLY A 30 9.49 26.34 25.91
CA GLY A 30 8.35 25.44 26.03
C GLY A 30 8.50 24.20 25.13
N GLU A 31 7.57 24.01 24.20
CA GLU A 31 7.62 22.92 23.20
C GLU A 31 8.37 23.28 21.90
N SER A 32 8.77 24.53 21.74
CA SER A 32 9.41 25.06 20.54
C SER A 32 10.92 25.16 20.72
N VAL A 33 11.65 25.03 19.61
CA VAL A 33 13.12 25.07 19.57
C VAL A 33 13.56 26.09 18.52
N ILE A 34 14.30 27.12 18.96
CA ILE A 34 15.02 28.04 18.09
C ILE A 34 16.40 27.44 17.86
N SER A 35 16.65 26.96 16.64
CA SER A 35 17.91 26.31 16.30
C SER A 35 19.03 27.30 15.98
N ARG A 36 20.27 26.93 16.31
CA ARG A 36 21.49 27.71 16.00
C ARG A 36 21.49 29.15 16.56
N VAL A 37 21.07 29.31 17.82
CA VAL A 37 21.23 30.56 18.56
C VAL A 37 22.69 30.74 18.95
N TYR A 38 23.27 31.89 18.62
CA TYR A 38 24.63 32.25 18.97
C TYR A 38 24.71 32.70 20.42
N TYR A 39 25.72 32.21 21.14
CA TYR A 39 26.07 32.72 22.46
C TYR A 39 27.22 33.72 22.30
N VAL A 40 26.96 34.96 22.68
CA VAL A 40 27.93 36.06 22.61
C VAL A 40 28.30 36.48 24.02
N GLU A 41 29.60 36.48 24.31
CA GLU A 41 30.10 36.91 25.61
C GLU A 41 29.88 38.43 25.79
N GLY A 42 29.36 38.82 26.97
CA GLY A 42 29.11 40.22 27.30
C GLY A 42 27.73 40.76 26.89
N LEU A 43 26.89 40.00 26.18
CA LEU A 43 25.50 40.39 25.92
C LEU A 43 24.62 40.12 27.15
N GLY A 44 24.14 41.18 27.81
CA GLY A 44 23.21 41.08 28.94
C GLY A 44 21.77 40.74 28.57
N HIS A 45 21.41 40.86 27.28
CA HIS A 45 20.05 40.60 26.78
C HIS A 45 20.08 39.78 25.49
N ASN A 46 19.03 38.98 25.29
CA ASN A 46 18.82 38.22 24.05
C ASN A 46 18.36 39.14 22.93
N LEU A 47 19.00 39.05 21.76
CA LEU A 47 18.68 39.86 20.59
C LEU A 47 18.23 38.99 19.42
N PHE A 48 17.25 39.47 18.67
CA PHE A 48 16.88 38.90 17.37
C PHE A 48 17.47 39.73 16.24
N SER A 49 18.16 39.07 15.31
CA SER A 49 18.72 39.75 14.13
C SER A 49 17.63 39.95 13.07
N VAL A 50 17.35 41.21 12.73
CA VAL A 50 16.43 41.57 11.63
C VAL A 50 16.93 41.01 10.30
N GLY A 51 18.24 41.07 10.04
CA GLY A 51 18.83 40.53 8.82
C GLY A 51 18.61 39.01 8.66
N LYS A 52 18.57 38.27 9.77
CA LYS A 52 18.22 36.84 9.74
C LYS A 52 16.75 36.63 9.35
N PHE A 53 15.82 37.44 9.84
CA PHE A 53 14.42 37.36 9.41
C PHE A 53 14.28 37.63 7.91
N CYS A 54 14.94 38.67 7.40
CA CYS A 54 14.92 38.98 5.97
C CYS A 54 15.51 37.84 5.12
N GLY A 55 16.55 37.15 5.62
CA GLY A 55 17.14 35.98 4.93
C GLY A 55 16.26 34.73 4.92
N PHE A 56 15.16 34.72 5.69
CA PHE A 56 14.14 33.67 5.66
C PHE A 56 12.85 34.14 4.95
N ASP A 57 12.93 35.16 4.10
CA ASP A 57 11.80 35.76 3.38
C ASP A 57 10.69 36.32 4.28
N LEU A 58 11.01 36.61 5.55
CA LEU A 58 10.06 37.19 6.50
C LEU A 58 10.07 38.71 6.42
N LYS A 59 8.87 39.31 6.42
CA LYS A 59 8.70 40.76 6.37
C LYS A 59 8.63 41.35 7.78
N VAL A 60 9.62 42.18 8.12
CA VAL A 60 9.65 42.92 9.39
C VAL A 60 9.07 44.32 9.18
N THR A 61 8.05 44.70 9.95
CA THR A 61 7.39 46.01 9.86
C THR A 61 7.44 46.72 11.21
N PHE A 62 8.11 47.87 11.26
CA PHE A 62 8.16 48.73 12.43
C PHE A 62 7.06 49.80 12.37
N ARG A 63 6.30 49.94 13.46
CA ARG A 63 5.32 51.02 13.68
C ARG A 63 5.68 51.78 14.96
N LYS A 64 5.10 52.98 15.14
CA LYS A 64 5.38 53.88 16.27
C LYS A 64 5.32 53.20 17.66
N HIS A 65 4.47 52.20 17.86
CA HIS A 65 4.27 51.53 19.15
C HIS A 65 4.45 50.00 19.12
N SER A 66 4.67 49.41 17.94
CA SER A 66 4.74 47.96 17.79
C SER A 66 5.59 47.57 16.58
N CYS A 67 6.19 46.38 16.62
CA CYS A 67 6.84 45.78 15.47
C CYS A 67 6.32 44.36 15.24
N TYR A 68 6.15 44.01 13.97
CA TYR A 68 5.59 42.74 13.52
C TYR A 68 6.57 42.03 12.60
N VAL A 69 6.74 40.74 12.80
CA VAL A 69 7.39 39.85 11.82
C VAL A 69 6.31 39.02 11.17
N ARG A 70 6.23 39.06 9.83
CA ARG A 70 5.21 38.36 9.05
C ARG A 70 5.80 37.42 8.04
N ASP A 71 5.09 36.34 7.74
CA ASP A 71 5.39 35.48 6.59
C ASP A 71 5.03 36.18 5.26
N THR A 72 5.46 35.59 4.16
CA THR A 72 5.10 35.90 2.78
C THR A 72 3.58 35.96 2.56
N ASP A 73 2.82 35.11 3.26
CA ASP A 73 1.35 35.09 3.25
C ASP A 73 0.69 36.18 4.14
N GLY A 74 1.50 37.02 4.81
CA GLY A 74 1.03 38.14 5.64
C GLY A 74 0.62 37.75 7.07
N VAL A 75 0.78 36.49 7.47
CA VAL A 75 0.50 35.99 8.83
C VAL A 75 1.50 36.56 9.84
N GLU A 76 1.02 37.07 10.98
CA GLU A 76 1.85 37.64 12.04
C GLU A 76 2.48 36.55 12.92
N LEU A 77 3.81 36.44 12.90
CA LEU A 77 4.59 35.44 13.61
C LEU A 77 4.97 35.90 15.02
N ILE A 78 5.46 37.13 15.07
CA ILE A 78 5.99 37.76 16.26
C ILE A 78 5.39 39.16 16.34
N LYS A 79 4.84 39.49 17.51
CA LYS A 79 4.42 40.82 17.87
C LYS A 79 5.33 41.33 18.99
N SER A 80 5.83 42.54 18.80
CA SER A 80 6.62 43.26 19.80
C SER A 80 5.94 44.57 20.15
N SER A 81 6.05 44.96 21.42
CA SER A 81 5.63 46.26 21.93
C SER A 81 6.86 47.17 22.10
N ARG A 82 6.67 48.48 21.91
CA ARG A 82 7.76 49.44 22.14
C ARG A 82 7.75 49.91 23.59
N GLY A 83 8.84 49.69 24.31
CA GLY A 83 9.08 50.19 25.68
C GLY A 83 10.49 50.79 25.77
N SER A 84 10.64 51.96 26.41
CA SER A 84 11.93 52.64 26.59
C SER A 84 12.81 52.69 25.33
N ASN A 85 12.21 53.07 24.19
CA ASN A 85 12.81 53.13 22.85
C ASN A 85 13.28 51.79 22.22
N LEU A 86 13.05 50.66 22.87
CA LEU A 86 13.33 49.33 22.34
C LEU A 86 12.03 48.58 22.00
N TYR A 87 12.12 47.65 21.05
CA TYR A 87 11.04 46.72 20.76
C TYR A 87 11.29 45.44 21.54
N THR A 88 10.42 45.16 22.51
CA THR A 88 10.51 43.96 23.35
C THR A 88 9.52 42.91 22.86
N ILE A 89 9.99 41.68 22.75
CA ILE A 89 9.16 40.52 22.42
C ILE A 89 8.92 39.76 23.72
N SER A 90 7.66 39.60 24.11
CA SER A 90 7.30 38.69 25.21
C SER A 90 7.30 37.27 24.69
N VAL A 91 7.98 36.38 25.42
CA VAL A 91 8.01 34.94 25.12
C VAL A 91 6.60 34.35 25.20
N GLU A 92 5.77 34.81 26.13
CA GLU A 92 4.38 34.36 26.26
C GLU A 92 3.52 34.77 25.06
N ASP A 93 3.71 35.99 24.55
CA ASP A 93 2.99 36.47 23.37
C ASP A 93 3.46 35.75 22.11
N MET A 94 4.75 35.41 22.01
CA MET A 94 5.30 34.61 20.92
C MET A 94 4.66 33.21 20.87
N MET A 95 4.42 32.58 22.03
CA MET A 95 3.76 31.26 22.10
C MET A 95 2.25 31.35 21.79
N LYS A 96 1.62 32.51 22.02
CA LYS A 96 0.21 32.77 21.68
C LYS A 96 0.01 33.16 20.21
N SER A 97 0.98 33.86 19.60
CA SER A 97 0.91 34.34 18.22
C SER A 97 1.39 33.32 17.19
N SER A 98 2.17 32.31 17.61
CA SER A 98 2.72 31.31 16.70
C SER A 98 1.68 30.27 16.27
N SER A 99 0.73 30.66 15.42
CA SER A 99 -0.11 29.68 14.71
C SER A 99 0.55 29.14 13.44
N ILE A 100 1.42 29.88 12.75
CA ILE A 100 2.14 29.44 11.54
C ILE A 100 3.36 30.36 11.37
N GLY A 101 4.61 29.87 11.30
CA GLY A 101 5.73 30.56 10.62
C GLY A 101 7.14 30.52 11.25
N LEU A 102 7.29 30.00 12.47
CA LEU A 102 8.53 29.34 12.89
C LEU A 102 8.14 27.92 13.29
N LEU A 103 8.01 27.03 12.30
CA LEU A 103 7.79 25.62 12.56
C LEU A 103 9.06 25.08 13.25
N SER A 104 9.09 25.14 14.57
CA SER A 104 10.13 24.52 15.37
C SER A 104 10.20 23.04 15.00
N LYS A 105 11.41 22.56 14.69
CA LYS A 105 11.63 21.15 14.36
C LYS A 105 11.33 20.33 15.62
N ALA A 106 10.52 19.27 15.47
CA ALA A 106 10.32 18.32 16.56
C ALA A 106 11.65 17.63 16.88
N SER A 107 11.90 17.35 18.16
CA SER A 107 13.05 16.52 18.54
C SER A 107 12.96 15.13 17.89
N LYS A 108 14.10 14.47 17.75
CA LYS A 108 14.18 13.12 17.16
C LYS A 108 13.24 12.13 17.86
N ASN A 109 13.28 12.12 19.19
CA ASN A 109 12.45 11.25 20.02
C ASN A 109 10.97 11.58 19.86
N LYS A 110 10.59 12.86 19.85
CA LYS A 110 9.18 13.28 19.67
C LYS A 110 8.66 12.90 18.27
N SER A 111 9.50 13.03 17.24
CA SER A 111 9.15 12.60 15.89
C SER A 111 8.90 11.10 15.81
N TRP A 112 9.76 10.29 16.44
CA TRP A 112 9.59 8.85 16.43
C TRP A 112 8.40 8.36 17.27
N LEU A 113 8.17 9.00 18.43
CA LEU A 113 7.00 8.70 19.27
C LEU A 113 5.69 8.94 18.51
N TRP A 114 5.54 10.09 17.85
CA TRP A 114 4.35 10.38 17.06
C TRP A 114 4.21 9.47 15.84
N HIS A 115 5.32 9.09 15.22
CA HIS A 115 5.33 8.07 14.16
C HIS A 115 4.78 6.73 14.68
N CYS A 116 5.14 6.30 15.89
CA CYS A 116 4.60 5.10 16.51
C CYS A 116 3.13 5.25 16.94
N HIS A 117 2.75 6.36 17.60
CA HIS A 117 1.37 6.63 18.01
C HIS A 117 0.39 6.61 16.83
N LEU A 118 0.87 7.03 15.66
CA LEU A 118 0.10 7.09 14.42
C LEU A 118 0.31 5.87 13.52
N ASN A 119 0.60 4.69 14.11
CA ASN A 119 0.76 3.41 13.40
C ASN A 119 1.75 3.46 12.22
N HIS A 120 2.92 4.05 12.46
CA HIS A 120 4.00 4.17 11.48
C HIS A 120 3.63 4.97 10.23
N LEU A 121 2.74 5.97 10.36
CA LEU A 121 2.41 6.90 9.27
C LEU A 121 3.65 7.61 8.71
N ASN A 122 3.62 7.95 7.41
CA ASN A 122 4.73 8.65 6.77
C ASN A 122 4.90 10.04 7.40
N PHE A 123 6.15 10.47 7.65
CA PHE A 123 6.44 11.80 8.20
C PHE A 123 5.89 12.94 7.35
N SER A 124 5.80 12.78 6.02
CA SER A 124 5.11 13.76 5.17
C SER A 124 3.65 13.91 5.59
N THR A 125 2.94 12.79 5.68
CA THR A 125 1.53 12.77 6.09
C THR A 125 1.34 13.30 7.51
N ILE A 126 2.24 12.97 8.45
CA ILE A 126 2.18 13.51 9.82
C ILE A 126 2.36 15.04 9.79
N ASN A 127 3.27 15.57 8.97
CA ASN A 127 3.45 17.01 8.80
C ASN A 127 2.23 17.68 8.17
N ASP A 128 1.58 17.02 7.20
CA ASP A 128 0.36 17.55 6.57
C ASP A 128 -0.80 17.58 7.58
N LEU A 129 -0.94 16.55 8.41
CA LEU A 129 -1.91 16.51 9.52
C LEU A 129 -1.63 17.59 10.57
N ALA A 130 -0.35 17.82 10.92
CA ALA A 130 0.04 18.86 11.86
C ALA A 130 -0.21 20.27 11.32
N LYS A 131 -0.05 20.49 10.02
CA LYS A 131 -0.34 21.78 9.36
C LYS A 131 -1.84 22.06 9.27
N THR A 132 -2.64 21.04 9.00
CA THR A 132 -4.10 21.16 8.79
C THR A 132 -4.90 21.07 10.08
N ASP A 133 -4.24 20.84 11.22
CA ASP A 133 -4.84 20.74 12.55
C ASP A 133 -5.98 19.72 12.66
N LEU A 134 -5.91 18.65 11.87
CA LEU A 134 -6.94 17.61 11.80
C LEU A 134 -6.89 16.64 12.99
N VAL A 135 -5.80 16.65 13.77
CA VAL A 135 -5.56 15.70 14.87
C VAL A 135 -5.42 16.45 16.18
N LYS A 136 -6.42 16.29 17.06
CA LYS A 136 -6.39 16.89 18.40
C LYS A 136 -5.18 16.36 19.19
N GLY A 137 -4.36 17.28 19.71
CA GLY A 137 -3.18 16.95 20.53
C GLY A 137 -1.91 16.67 19.73
N LEU A 138 -1.96 16.68 18.39
CA LEU A 138 -0.75 16.64 17.57
C LEU A 138 -0.10 18.04 17.55
N PRO A 139 1.13 18.20 18.07
CA PRO A 139 1.77 19.51 18.11
C PRO A 139 2.14 19.96 16.68
N ARG A 140 1.97 21.26 16.42
CA ARG A 140 2.29 21.92 15.13
C ARG A 140 3.81 22.07 14.96
N LEU A 141 4.50 20.94 14.81
CA LEU A 141 5.95 20.85 14.64
C LEU A 141 6.30 20.22 13.30
N LYS A 142 7.49 20.53 12.78
CA LYS A 142 8.04 19.82 11.62
C LYS A 142 8.73 18.54 12.08
N PHE A 143 8.13 17.40 11.78
CA PHE A 143 8.66 16.07 12.02
C PHE A 143 9.61 15.67 10.87
N GLN A 144 10.81 15.21 11.21
CA GLN A 144 11.80 14.78 10.22
C GLN A 144 12.21 13.33 10.45
N LYS A 145 12.50 12.67 9.32
CA LYS A 145 13.03 11.31 9.29
C LYS A 145 14.54 11.36 9.40
N ASP A 146 15.05 11.31 10.63
CA ASP A 146 16.49 11.39 10.88
C ASP A 146 17.17 10.00 10.82
N HIS A 147 16.42 8.90 10.98
CA HIS A 147 16.92 7.52 10.82
C HIS A 147 15.92 6.61 10.09
N LEU A 148 16.45 5.60 9.39
CA LEU A 148 15.67 4.51 8.82
C LEU A 148 15.42 3.47 9.92
N SER A 149 14.17 3.33 10.36
CA SER A 149 13.81 2.19 11.22
C SER A 149 13.82 0.89 10.43
N SER A 150 14.55 -0.09 10.93
CA SER A 150 14.57 -1.46 10.42
C SER A 150 13.17 -2.10 10.44
N LEU A 151 12.36 -1.82 11.47
CA LEU A 151 11.01 -2.34 11.62
C LEU A 151 10.08 -1.83 10.53
N CYS A 152 10.04 -0.51 10.29
CA CYS A 152 9.17 0.06 9.27
C CYS A 152 9.59 -0.35 7.85
N GLN A 153 10.89 -0.59 7.63
CA GLN A 153 11.35 -1.13 6.35
C GLN A 153 10.87 -2.56 6.13
N LEU A 154 10.96 -3.42 7.16
CA LEU A 154 10.47 -4.80 7.08
C LEU A 154 8.97 -4.85 6.81
N GLU A 155 8.18 -4.04 7.50
CA GLU A 155 6.72 -3.98 7.33
C GLU A 155 6.30 -3.45 5.95
N LYS A 156 7.01 -2.43 5.43
CA LYS A 156 6.64 -1.76 4.18
C LYS A 156 7.36 -2.31 2.95
N ARG A 157 8.07 -3.42 3.08
CA ARG A 157 8.71 -4.12 1.94
C ARG A 157 7.63 -4.58 0.97
N LYS A 158 7.57 -3.93 -0.19
CA LYS A 158 6.80 -4.43 -1.32
C LYS A 158 7.50 -5.66 -1.87
N LYS A 159 6.76 -6.76 -2.03
CA LYS A 159 7.27 -7.92 -2.77
C LYS A 159 7.66 -7.44 -4.17
N HIS A 160 8.87 -7.72 -4.62
CA HIS A 160 9.30 -7.36 -5.97
C HIS A 160 8.30 -7.93 -6.98
N THR A 161 7.91 -7.10 -7.95
CA THR A 161 7.05 -7.54 -9.05
C THR A 161 7.80 -8.62 -9.82
N HIS A 162 7.18 -9.79 -9.97
CA HIS A 162 7.72 -10.82 -10.85
C HIS A 162 7.77 -10.25 -12.28
N LYS A 163 8.90 -10.43 -12.97
CA LYS A 163 9.01 -10.07 -14.38
C LYS A 163 7.91 -10.82 -15.15
N PRO A 164 7.17 -10.17 -16.05
CA PRO A 164 6.25 -10.87 -16.94
C PRO A 164 7.05 -11.92 -17.74
N LYS A 165 6.54 -13.15 -17.84
CA LYS A 165 7.10 -14.16 -18.75
C LYS A 165 6.93 -13.61 -20.18
N ALA A 166 8.04 -13.53 -20.92
CA ALA A 166 8.08 -12.89 -22.23
C ALA A 166 7.46 -13.75 -23.35
N GLU A 167 7.44 -15.08 -23.18
CA GLU A 167 6.95 -16.02 -24.17
C GLU A 167 6.07 -17.08 -23.50
N ASN A 168 4.87 -17.29 -24.05
CA ASN A 168 4.05 -18.45 -23.72
C ASN A 168 4.51 -19.59 -24.65
N ASN A 169 5.24 -20.57 -24.12
CA ASN A 169 5.75 -21.72 -24.88
C ASN A 169 4.66 -22.75 -25.25
N ILE A 170 3.39 -22.35 -25.25
CA ILE A 170 2.25 -23.25 -25.35
C ILE A 170 1.74 -23.17 -26.78
N ILE A 171 2.07 -24.20 -27.55
CA ILE A 171 1.92 -24.21 -29.02
C ILE A 171 0.65 -24.99 -29.45
N GLU A 172 0.10 -25.84 -28.59
CA GLU A 172 -0.99 -26.77 -28.95
C GLU A 172 -2.05 -26.97 -27.86
N VAL A 173 -3.27 -27.32 -28.28
CA VAL A 173 -4.37 -27.77 -27.40
C VAL A 173 -3.95 -29.02 -26.62
N LEU A 174 -4.30 -29.09 -25.34
CA LEU A 174 -3.94 -30.14 -24.37
C LEU A 174 -2.47 -30.16 -23.95
N HIS A 175 -1.67 -29.14 -24.30
CA HIS A 175 -0.29 -29.08 -23.83
C HIS A 175 -0.22 -28.93 -22.30
N THR A 176 -1.01 -28.02 -21.74
CA THR A 176 -1.08 -27.79 -20.29
C THR A 176 -2.53 -27.62 -19.86
N LEU A 177 -3.00 -28.50 -18.98
CA LEU A 177 -4.29 -28.36 -18.33
C LEU A 177 -4.11 -27.82 -16.91
N HIS A 178 -4.81 -26.73 -16.60
CA HIS A 178 -4.91 -26.19 -15.26
C HIS A 178 -6.16 -26.72 -14.57
N MET A 179 -6.00 -27.35 -13.42
CA MET A 179 -7.10 -27.90 -12.64
C MET A 179 -7.15 -27.24 -11.26
N ASP A 180 -8.33 -26.86 -10.81
CA ASP A 180 -8.56 -26.28 -9.48
C ASP A 180 -9.89 -26.78 -8.91
N LEU A 181 -9.89 -27.17 -7.63
CA LEU A 181 -11.09 -27.56 -6.91
C LEU A 181 -11.50 -26.44 -5.97
N CYS A 182 -12.69 -25.87 -6.23
CA CYS A 182 -13.22 -24.82 -5.38
C CYS A 182 -13.47 -25.34 -3.95
N ARG A 183 -13.32 -24.43 -2.97
CA ARG A 183 -13.80 -24.64 -1.61
C ARG A 183 -15.30 -25.00 -1.60
N PRO A 184 -15.80 -25.69 -0.55
CA PRO A 184 -17.21 -26.05 -0.49
C PRO A 184 -18.09 -24.80 -0.60
N MET A 185 -19.05 -24.84 -1.52
CA MET A 185 -20.05 -23.80 -1.70
C MET A 185 -20.96 -23.72 -0.47
N ARG A 186 -21.39 -22.50 -0.13
CA ARG A 186 -22.34 -22.29 0.98
C ARG A 186 -23.69 -22.93 0.71
N VAL A 187 -24.09 -22.94 -0.56
CA VAL A 187 -25.37 -23.49 -1.04
C VAL A 187 -25.07 -24.78 -1.80
N GLN A 188 -25.84 -25.82 -1.51
CA GLN A 188 -25.77 -27.08 -2.26
C GLN A 188 -26.60 -26.96 -3.52
N SER A 189 -26.14 -27.56 -4.62
CA SER A 189 -27.01 -27.75 -5.78
C SER A 189 -28.19 -28.67 -5.44
N ILE A 190 -29.22 -28.67 -6.30
CA ILE A 190 -30.39 -29.56 -6.20
C ILE A 190 -29.97 -31.04 -6.08
N ASN A 191 -28.85 -31.42 -6.69
CA ASN A 191 -28.32 -32.78 -6.67
C ASN A 191 -27.39 -33.08 -5.47
N GLY A 192 -27.27 -32.16 -4.52
CA GLY A 192 -26.42 -32.29 -3.32
C GLY A 192 -24.94 -31.99 -3.54
N ASN A 193 -24.55 -31.49 -4.72
CA ASN A 193 -23.16 -31.14 -5.01
C ASN A 193 -22.74 -29.87 -4.26
N LYS A 194 -21.54 -29.88 -3.67
CA LYS A 194 -20.96 -28.78 -2.87
C LYS A 194 -19.64 -28.25 -3.44
N TYR A 195 -18.99 -29.00 -4.32
CA TYR A 195 -17.69 -28.65 -4.87
C TYR A 195 -17.78 -28.44 -6.37
N ILE A 196 -16.89 -27.59 -6.88
CA ILE A 196 -16.80 -27.27 -8.31
C ILE A 196 -15.36 -27.50 -8.72
N LEU A 197 -15.15 -28.49 -9.59
CA LEU A 197 -13.87 -28.76 -10.24
C LEU A 197 -13.85 -28.01 -11.57
N VAL A 198 -12.83 -27.19 -11.77
CA VAL A 198 -12.64 -26.41 -12.99
C VAL A 198 -11.36 -26.88 -13.67
N ILE A 199 -11.46 -27.24 -14.95
CA ILE A 199 -10.34 -27.66 -15.79
C ILE A 199 -10.25 -26.68 -16.96
N VAL A 200 -9.08 -26.08 -17.16
CA VAL A 200 -8.84 -25.09 -18.23
C VAL A 200 -7.68 -25.54 -19.08
N ASP A 201 -7.90 -25.61 -20.39
CA ASP A 201 -6.80 -25.77 -21.34
C ASP A 201 -6.08 -24.43 -21.56
N ASP A 202 -4.76 -24.39 -21.38
CA ASP A 202 -4.02 -23.13 -21.44
C ASP A 202 -3.92 -22.57 -22.87
N TYR A 203 -3.92 -23.43 -23.90
CA TYR A 203 -3.86 -22.97 -25.28
C TYR A 203 -5.21 -22.41 -25.77
N SER A 204 -6.25 -23.23 -25.76
CA SER A 204 -7.57 -22.88 -26.29
C SER A 204 -8.39 -22.00 -25.35
N ARG A 205 -8.00 -21.93 -24.07
CA ARG A 205 -8.78 -21.31 -22.98
C ARG A 205 -10.15 -21.97 -22.77
N PHE A 206 -10.36 -23.16 -23.35
CA PHE A 206 -11.58 -23.92 -23.13
C PHE A 206 -11.64 -24.37 -21.67
N THR A 207 -12.81 -24.22 -21.06
CA THR A 207 -13.04 -24.52 -19.65
C THR A 207 -14.11 -25.58 -19.50
N TRP A 208 -13.78 -26.66 -18.81
CA TRP A 208 -14.71 -27.68 -18.37
C TRP A 208 -14.99 -27.51 -16.88
N VAL A 209 -16.27 -27.66 -16.50
CA VAL A 209 -16.71 -27.53 -15.11
C VAL A 209 -17.47 -28.78 -14.70
N LYS A 210 -17.08 -29.37 -13.56
CA LYS A 210 -17.77 -30.51 -12.95
C LYS A 210 -18.20 -30.19 -11.53
N PHE A 211 -19.44 -30.50 -11.22
CA PHE A 211 -19.97 -30.42 -9.85
C PHE A 211 -19.80 -31.76 -9.12
N LEU A 212 -19.26 -31.71 -7.90
CA LEU A 212 -18.97 -32.90 -7.08
C LEU A 212 -19.67 -32.81 -5.71
N ARG A 213 -20.05 -33.95 -5.13
CA ARG A 213 -20.64 -34.01 -3.78
C ARG A 213 -19.58 -33.95 -2.69
N SER A 214 -18.49 -34.68 -2.89
CA SER A 214 -17.33 -34.73 -2.01
C SER A 214 -16.04 -34.49 -2.78
N LYS A 215 -14.94 -34.26 -2.06
CA LYS A 215 -13.61 -34.13 -2.67
C LYS A 215 -13.10 -35.46 -3.22
N ASP A 216 -13.52 -36.58 -2.62
CA ASP A 216 -13.02 -37.92 -2.93
C ASP A 216 -13.47 -38.42 -4.31
N GLU A 217 -14.52 -37.82 -4.90
CA GLU A 217 -14.99 -38.09 -6.25
C GLU A 217 -14.07 -37.51 -7.34
N SER A 218 -13.22 -36.54 -6.99
CA SER A 218 -12.33 -35.82 -7.92
C SER A 218 -11.37 -36.75 -8.69
N PRO A 219 -10.58 -37.65 -8.05
CA PRO A 219 -9.62 -38.49 -8.77
C PRO A 219 -10.28 -39.37 -9.84
N ASP A 220 -11.38 -40.04 -9.50
CA ASP A 220 -12.09 -40.92 -10.43
C ASP A 220 -12.65 -40.15 -11.63
N PHE A 221 -13.18 -38.95 -11.40
CA PHE A 221 -13.65 -38.09 -12.47
C PHE A 221 -12.51 -37.62 -13.36
N VAL A 222 -11.39 -37.16 -12.80
CA VAL A 222 -10.22 -36.69 -13.56
C VAL A 222 -9.68 -37.79 -14.47
N ILE A 223 -9.56 -39.02 -13.99
CA ILE A 223 -9.10 -40.18 -14.78
C ILE A 223 -10.03 -40.43 -15.99
N LYS A 224 -11.34 -40.44 -15.75
CA LYS A 224 -12.35 -40.63 -16.81
C LYS A 224 -12.33 -39.49 -17.81
N PHE A 225 -12.24 -38.25 -17.33
CA PHE A 225 -12.18 -37.05 -18.15
C PHE A 225 -10.95 -37.03 -19.06
N LEU A 226 -9.76 -37.27 -18.50
CA LEU A 226 -8.51 -37.31 -19.27
C LEU A 226 -8.55 -38.41 -20.33
N THR A 227 -9.01 -39.61 -19.97
CA THR A 227 -9.15 -40.72 -20.91
C THR A 227 -10.11 -40.36 -22.05
N HIS A 228 -11.26 -39.76 -21.72
CA HIS A 228 -12.25 -39.37 -22.71
C HIS A 228 -11.74 -38.29 -23.67
N ILE A 229 -11.10 -37.24 -23.16
CA ILE A 229 -10.56 -36.15 -23.98
C ILE A 229 -9.40 -36.63 -24.86
N GLN A 230 -8.51 -37.46 -24.32
CA GLN A 230 -7.38 -37.96 -25.10
C GLN A 230 -7.83 -38.83 -26.28
N VAL A 231 -8.84 -39.68 -26.06
CA VAL A 231 -9.44 -40.50 -27.12
C VAL A 231 -10.21 -39.62 -28.11
N GLY A 232 -11.05 -38.69 -27.62
CA GLY A 232 -11.90 -37.86 -28.47
C GLY A 232 -11.13 -36.88 -29.37
N LEU A 233 -10.03 -36.31 -28.87
CA LEU A 233 -9.20 -35.37 -29.64
C LEU A 233 -7.98 -36.04 -30.31
N ASN A 234 -7.79 -37.34 -30.09
CA ASN A 234 -6.61 -38.11 -30.52
C ASN A 234 -5.28 -37.39 -30.19
N LYS A 235 -5.19 -36.83 -28.98
CA LYS A 235 -4.05 -36.04 -28.49
C LYS A 235 -3.74 -36.40 -27.04
N ILE A 236 -2.46 -36.42 -26.69
CA ILE A 236 -2.00 -36.74 -25.33
C ILE A 236 -1.86 -35.44 -24.53
N VAL A 237 -2.38 -35.44 -23.30
CA VAL A 237 -2.16 -34.35 -22.35
C VAL A 237 -0.72 -34.43 -21.85
N LYS A 238 0.07 -33.37 -22.02
CA LYS A 238 1.50 -33.39 -21.65
C LYS A 238 1.73 -32.99 -20.20
N PHE A 239 1.13 -31.88 -19.78
CA PHE A 239 1.31 -31.31 -18.45
C PHE A 239 -0.03 -31.08 -17.76
N ILE A 240 -0.10 -31.46 -16.49
CA ILE A 240 -1.23 -31.12 -15.61
C ILE A 240 -0.71 -30.25 -14.49
N HIS A 241 -1.35 -29.09 -14.33
CA HIS A 241 -1.02 -28.11 -13.32
C HIS A 241 -2.14 -28.00 -12.30
N THR A 242 -1.86 -28.45 -11.09
CA THR A 242 -2.78 -28.45 -9.95
C THR A 242 -2.23 -27.57 -8.84
N ASP A 243 -3.10 -27.10 -7.96
CA ASP A 243 -2.63 -26.66 -6.66
C ASP A 243 -2.20 -27.88 -5.84
N ASN A 244 -1.34 -27.69 -4.83
CA ASN A 244 -0.85 -28.80 -3.99
C ASN A 244 -1.93 -29.31 -3.01
N GLY A 245 -3.18 -29.36 -3.46
CA GLY A 245 -4.33 -29.88 -2.74
C GLY A 245 -4.21 -31.39 -2.57
N ILE A 246 -4.61 -31.87 -1.40
CA ILE A 246 -4.60 -33.31 -1.06
C ILE A 246 -5.49 -34.13 -2.01
N GLU A 247 -6.49 -33.49 -2.62
CA GLU A 247 -7.38 -34.07 -3.63
C GLU A 247 -6.65 -34.47 -4.92
N PHE A 248 -5.53 -33.82 -5.24
CA PHE A 248 -4.72 -34.08 -6.44
C PHE A 248 -3.44 -34.86 -6.14
N VAL A 249 -3.02 -34.91 -4.88
CA VAL A 249 -1.87 -35.68 -4.39
C VAL A 249 -2.35 -37.03 -3.84
N ASN A 250 -2.71 -37.94 -4.74
CA ASN A 250 -3.17 -39.29 -4.41
C ASN A 250 -2.36 -40.34 -5.20
N GLN A 251 -1.99 -41.45 -4.55
CA GLN A 251 -1.31 -42.60 -5.17
C GLN A 251 -2.01 -43.08 -6.44
N ILE A 252 -3.35 -43.06 -6.47
CA ILE A 252 -4.15 -43.47 -7.63
C ILE A 252 -3.88 -42.56 -8.84
N LEU A 253 -3.89 -41.24 -8.64
CA LEU A 253 -3.62 -40.27 -9.70
C LEU A 253 -2.16 -40.29 -10.13
N THR A 254 -1.23 -40.43 -9.19
CA THR A 254 0.21 -40.57 -9.48
C THR A 254 0.46 -41.79 -10.39
N ALA A 255 -0.07 -42.95 -10.04
CA ALA A 255 0.06 -44.16 -10.85
C ALA A 255 -0.58 -44.00 -12.25
N PHE A 256 -1.71 -43.29 -12.34
CA PHE A 256 -2.34 -43.00 -13.63
C PHE A 256 -1.47 -42.08 -14.51
N TYR A 257 -0.88 -41.03 -13.94
CA TYR A 257 -0.01 -40.11 -14.67
C TYR A 257 1.26 -40.78 -15.17
N GLU A 258 1.89 -41.63 -14.34
CA GLU A 258 3.06 -42.42 -14.71
C GLU A 258 2.75 -43.37 -15.88
N ASN A 259 1.62 -44.08 -15.81
CA ASN A 259 1.19 -45.00 -16.88
C ASN A 259 0.85 -44.30 -18.21
N ARG A 260 0.49 -43.02 -18.16
CA ARG A 260 0.11 -42.23 -19.35
C ARG A 260 1.20 -41.26 -19.80
N TYR A 261 2.39 -41.33 -19.21
CA TYR A 261 3.51 -40.41 -19.46
C TYR A 261 3.13 -38.92 -19.31
N ILE A 262 2.19 -38.62 -18.40
CA ILE A 262 1.75 -37.26 -18.10
C ILE A 262 2.66 -36.70 -17.01
N SER A 263 3.21 -35.51 -17.22
CA SER A 263 4.07 -34.86 -16.22
C SER A 263 3.23 -33.97 -15.29
N PRO A 264 3.07 -34.31 -13.99
CA PRO A 264 2.40 -33.44 -13.04
C PRO A 264 3.33 -32.27 -12.65
N GLU A 265 2.89 -31.05 -12.89
CA GLU A 265 3.55 -29.84 -12.40
C GLU A 265 2.81 -29.32 -11.17
N ILE A 266 3.36 -29.60 -9.98
CA ILE A 266 2.81 -29.11 -8.73
C ILE A 266 3.22 -27.65 -8.54
N CYS A 267 2.25 -26.78 -8.23
CA CYS A 267 2.53 -25.42 -7.78
C CYS A 267 3.35 -25.41 -6.48
N PHE A 268 4.69 -25.31 -6.56
CA PHE A 268 5.47 -24.85 -5.42
C PHE A 268 5.12 -23.37 -5.14
N ALA A 269 4.82 -23.05 -3.88
CA ALA A 269 4.29 -21.77 -3.40
C ALA A 269 5.12 -20.51 -3.74
N ASN A 270 6.25 -20.64 -4.43
CA ASN A 270 7.12 -19.54 -4.83
C ASN A 270 6.83 -18.97 -6.23
N SER A 271 5.88 -19.54 -6.98
CA SER A 271 5.33 -18.91 -8.18
C SER A 271 3.84 -19.17 -8.34
N LEU A 272 3.04 -18.10 -8.24
CA LEU A 272 1.64 -17.98 -8.67
C LEU A 272 0.47 -18.61 -7.85
N PRO A 273 0.53 -18.83 -6.52
CA PRO A 273 -0.66 -19.34 -5.79
C PRO A 273 -1.81 -18.33 -5.69
N LYS A 274 -1.58 -17.04 -5.99
CA LYS A 274 -2.61 -15.98 -5.89
C LYS A 274 -3.23 -15.58 -7.22
N ARG A 275 -2.80 -16.15 -8.36
CA ARG A 275 -3.31 -15.77 -9.69
C ARG A 275 -4.29 -16.77 -10.27
N CYS A 276 -4.22 -18.07 -9.99
CA CYS A 276 -5.23 -19.03 -10.49
C CYS A 276 -6.59 -18.76 -9.84
N GLY A 277 -6.67 -18.80 -8.51
CA GLY A 277 -7.91 -18.44 -7.78
C GLY A 277 -8.33 -16.96 -7.87
N ARG A 278 -7.56 -16.04 -8.48
CA ARG A 278 -8.01 -14.66 -8.78
C ARG A 278 -8.30 -14.41 -10.26
N LYS A 279 -7.75 -15.20 -11.18
CA LYS A 279 -8.11 -15.18 -12.60
C LYS A 279 -9.28 -16.10 -12.91
N MET A 280 -9.56 -17.11 -12.08
CA MET A 280 -10.78 -17.93 -12.12
C MET A 280 -11.94 -17.33 -11.32
N LYS A 281 -11.67 -16.48 -10.32
CA LYS A 281 -12.72 -15.73 -9.58
C LYS A 281 -13.63 -14.81 -10.43
N PRO A 282 -13.18 -14.13 -11.50
CA PRO A 282 -14.09 -13.38 -12.36
C PRO A 282 -15.02 -14.30 -13.15
N TYR A 283 -14.63 -15.56 -13.37
CA TYR A 283 -15.45 -16.54 -14.09
C TYR A 283 -16.37 -17.35 -13.17
N SER A 284 -16.11 -17.37 -11.86
CA SER A 284 -16.90 -18.15 -10.88
C SER A 284 -17.69 -17.32 -9.86
N CYS A 285 -17.52 -15.99 -9.79
CA CYS A 285 -18.09 -15.21 -8.67
C CYS A 285 -19.27 -14.30 -9.01
N GLU A 286 -19.35 -13.69 -10.20
CA GLU A 286 -20.49 -12.80 -10.52
C GLU A 286 -21.61 -13.55 -11.26
N SER A 287 -21.29 -14.42 -12.23
CA SER A 287 -22.30 -15.19 -12.96
C SER A 287 -22.92 -16.34 -12.16
N CYS A 288 -22.17 -16.97 -11.24
CA CYS A 288 -22.63 -18.13 -10.46
C CYS A 288 -23.34 -17.76 -9.16
N SER A 289 -23.11 -16.56 -8.61
CA SER A 289 -23.77 -16.11 -7.38
C SER A 289 -25.18 -15.58 -7.66
N ASP A 290 -25.36 -14.89 -8.80
CA ASP A 290 -26.64 -14.26 -9.16
C ASP A 290 -27.58 -15.20 -9.95
N ASN A 291 -27.09 -16.35 -10.46
CA ASN A 291 -27.86 -17.33 -11.24
C ASN A 291 -27.92 -18.73 -10.60
N ALA A 292 -27.79 -18.83 -9.27
CA ALA A 292 -27.90 -20.12 -8.56
C ALA A 292 -29.23 -20.85 -8.84
N ASP A 293 -30.29 -20.11 -9.20
CA ASP A 293 -31.61 -20.66 -9.54
C ASP A 293 -31.74 -21.14 -11.01
N LEU A 294 -30.74 -20.89 -11.88
CA LEU A 294 -30.85 -21.05 -13.32
C LEU A 294 -30.08 -22.23 -13.93
N PHE A 295 -29.21 -22.91 -13.19
CA PHE A 295 -28.46 -24.07 -13.71
C PHE A 295 -29.16 -25.40 -13.38
N LYS A 296 -30.21 -25.71 -14.17
CA LYS A 296 -30.85 -27.03 -14.19
C LYS A 296 -29.93 -28.04 -14.88
N GLY A 297 -29.18 -28.79 -14.06
CA GLY A 297 -28.69 -30.15 -14.32
C GLY A 297 -28.08 -30.48 -15.70
N SER A 298 -26.75 -30.44 -15.79
CA SER A 298 -25.87 -31.40 -16.50
C SER A 298 -24.47 -30.78 -16.67
N ASP A 299 -23.47 -31.60 -16.99
CA ASP A 299 -22.10 -31.19 -17.26
C ASP A 299 -22.07 -30.12 -18.37
N VAL A 300 -21.50 -28.94 -18.10
CA VAL A 300 -21.50 -27.83 -19.06
C VAL A 300 -20.11 -27.68 -19.67
N SER A 301 -20.04 -27.76 -20.99
CA SER A 301 -18.87 -27.43 -21.79
C SER A 301 -19.05 -26.02 -22.36
N MET A 302 -18.26 -25.05 -21.89
CA MET A 302 -18.37 -23.66 -22.35
C MET A 302 -17.33 -23.37 -23.44
N GLY A 303 -17.80 -23.32 -24.69
CA GLY A 303 -17.05 -22.75 -25.82
C GLY A 303 -17.07 -21.22 -25.82
N ARG A 304 -15.99 -20.63 -26.35
CA ARG A 304 -15.68 -19.21 -26.59
C ARG A 304 -16.69 -18.18 -26.02
N SER A 305 -16.19 -17.39 -25.07
CA SER A 305 -16.78 -16.14 -24.58
C SER A 305 -17.63 -15.40 -25.63
N CYS A 306 -18.94 -15.42 -25.43
CA CYS A 306 -19.84 -14.38 -25.91
C CYS A 306 -20.76 -14.02 -24.74
N CYS A 307 -20.40 -12.94 -24.04
CA CYS A 307 -21.34 -12.22 -23.20
C CYS A 307 -22.43 -11.63 -24.08
N TYR A 308 -23.57 -12.30 -24.20
CA TYR A 308 -24.78 -11.64 -24.69
C TYR A 308 -25.52 -11.04 -23.51
N ARG A 309 -25.57 -9.70 -23.45
CA ARG A 309 -26.55 -8.99 -22.64
C ARG A 309 -27.87 -9.04 -23.38
N LEU A 310 -28.79 -9.91 -22.98
CA LEU A 310 -30.15 -9.90 -23.51
C LEU A 310 -30.90 -8.69 -22.91
N SER A 311 -31.36 -7.80 -23.79
CA SER A 311 -32.33 -6.79 -23.47
C SER A 311 -33.72 -7.44 -23.51
N HIS A 312 -34.40 -7.44 -22.37
CA HIS A 312 -35.80 -7.79 -22.07
C HIS A 312 -36.02 -9.13 -21.31
N PRO A 313 -36.88 -9.15 -20.27
CA PRO A 313 -36.81 -10.15 -19.21
C PRO A 313 -37.66 -11.41 -19.44
N ASN A 314 -38.48 -11.48 -20.49
CA ASN A 314 -39.49 -12.52 -20.62
C ASN A 314 -39.66 -12.96 -22.09
N GLN A 315 -38.78 -13.85 -22.60
CA GLN A 315 -39.08 -14.96 -23.54
C GLN A 315 -37.87 -15.53 -24.35
N PHE A 316 -37.80 -16.88 -24.39
CA PHE A 316 -37.25 -17.87 -25.39
C PHE A 316 -35.72 -17.85 -25.71
N LEU A 317 -35.06 -18.86 -26.33
CA LEU A 317 -35.39 -20.06 -27.13
C LEU A 317 -34.17 -21.03 -27.05
N ILE A 318 -34.34 -22.36 -26.97
CA ILE A 318 -33.22 -23.33 -27.00
C ILE A 318 -33.06 -23.83 -28.44
N HIS A 319 -31.91 -23.55 -29.06
CA HIS A 319 -31.50 -24.20 -30.31
C HIS A 319 -30.42 -25.24 -30.00
N THR A 320 -30.78 -26.52 -30.09
CA THR A 320 -29.83 -27.63 -30.11
C THR A 320 -29.46 -27.89 -31.57
N HIS A 321 -28.20 -27.62 -31.96
CA HIS A 321 -27.66 -28.25 -33.16
C HIS A 321 -27.32 -29.70 -32.80
N HIS A 322 -28.20 -30.61 -33.23
CA HIS A 322 -27.82 -31.98 -33.49
C HIS A 322 -27.14 -31.97 -34.86
N ASP A 323 -25.94 -32.49 -34.95
CA ASP A 323 -25.45 -33.01 -36.23
C ASP A 323 -25.02 -34.47 -36.03
N MET A 324 -25.43 -35.26 -37.02
CA MET A 324 -25.39 -36.71 -37.15
C MET A 324 -23.99 -37.28 -37.26
#